data_AF-U7Q8N5-F1
#
_entry.id   AF-U7Q8N5-F1
#
_cell.length_a   1.000
_cell.length_b   1.000
_cell.length_c   1.000
_cell.angle_alpha   90.00
_cell.angle_beta   90.00
_cell.angle_gamma   90.00
#
_symmetry.space_group_name_H-M   'P 1'
#
loop_
_entity.id
_entity.type
_entity.pdbx_description
1 polymer ?
#
loop_
_entity_poly.entity_id
_entity_poly.type
_entity_poly.pdbx_seq_one_letter_code
_entity_poly.pdbx_strand_id
1 'polypeptide(L)'
;GTFPTVIAAGSQGTFDVQLDTNTANTFNGELSFTTNDTDENPFNFAVSGVVSPNPVPEISVIQNTTNIADNTGTFDFGTSTVGSVVSKTFTIENNGTADLTLSELTLPTGLTLAGTFPTVIAAGSQGTFDVQLDTNTANTFNGELSFTTN
;
A
#
# COMPACT_ATOMS: atom_id res chain seq x y z
N GLY A 1 4.56 31.06 -13.70
CA GLY A 1 4.83 32.49 -13.97
C GLY A 1 5.66 32.63 -15.23
N THR A 2 5.73 33.82 -15.82
CA THR A 2 6.65 34.12 -16.94
C THR A 2 8.01 34.55 -16.39
N PHE A 3 9.11 34.15 -17.04
CA PHE A 3 10.44 34.62 -16.65
C PHE A 3 10.56 36.13 -16.94
N PRO A 4 10.95 36.96 -15.95
CA PRO A 4 11.09 38.40 -16.15
C PRO A 4 12.28 38.68 -17.08
N THR A 5 12.09 39.54 -18.06
CA THR A 5 13.16 39.94 -19.00
C THR A 5 13.86 41.23 -18.60
N VAL A 6 13.24 42.03 -17.73
CA VAL A 6 13.81 43.26 -17.17
C VAL A 6 13.30 43.43 -15.74
N ILE A 7 14.21 43.77 -14.83
CA ILE A 7 13.88 44.20 -13.47
C ILE A 7 14.51 45.58 -13.28
N ALA A 8 13.69 46.58 -12.94
CA ALA A 8 14.18 47.93 -12.68
C ALA A 8 15.00 47.99 -11.38
N ALA A 9 15.91 48.96 -11.26
CA ALA A 9 16.72 49.14 -10.06
C ALA A 9 15.85 49.25 -8.79
N GLY A 10 16.19 48.47 -7.76
CA GLY A 10 15.44 48.40 -6.50
C GLY A 10 14.10 47.65 -6.55
N SER A 11 13.74 47.04 -7.68
CA SER A 11 12.52 46.24 -7.84
C SER A 11 12.79 44.73 -7.74
N GLN A 12 11.71 43.95 -7.64
CA GLN A 12 11.76 42.47 -7.64
C GLN A 12 10.97 41.89 -8.81
N GLY A 13 11.37 40.70 -9.26
CA GLY A 13 10.64 39.86 -10.20
C GLY A 13 10.53 38.44 -9.67
N THR A 14 9.50 37.71 -10.09
CA THR A 14 9.26 36.31 -9.69
C THR A 14 8.97 35.46 -10.90
N PHE A 15 9.42 34.21 -10.88
CA PHE A 15 9.07 33.17 -11.85
C PHE A 15 8.93 31.85 -11.12
N ASP A 16 8.26 30.88 -11.74
CA ASP A 16 8.05 29.56 -11.17
C ASP A 16 8.85 28.53 -11.97
N VAL A 17 9.41 27.56 -11.28
CA VAL A 17 10.01 26.36 -11.86
C VAL A 17 9.14 25.20 -11.44
N GLN A 18 8.66 24.42 -12.41
CA GLN A 18 7.81 23.26 -12.15
C GLN A 18 8.59 21.97 -12.40
N LEU A 19 8.56 21.06 -11.42
CA LEU A 19 9.01 19.70 -11.59
C LEU A 19 7.91 18.87 -12.25
N ASP A 20 8.24 18.13 -13.31
CA ASP A 20 7.34 17.14 -13.90
C ASP A 20 7.25 15.91 -12.98
N THR A 21 6.05 15.60 -12.51
CA THR A 21 5.77 14.51 -11.55
C THR A 21 5.16 13.27 -12.20
N ASN A 22 5.19 13.14 -13.54
CA ASN A 22 4.60 12.01 -14.25
C ASN A 22 5.33 10.68 -14.02
N THR A 23 6.61 10.73 -13.62
CA THR A 23 7.44 9.54 -13.40
C THR A 23 8.19 9.67 -12.09
N ALA A 24 8.13 8.63 -11.25
CA ALA A 24 8.92 8.54 -10.04
C ALA A 24 10.42 8.49 -10.37
N ASN A 25 11.17 9.48 -9.91
CA ASN A 25 12.61 9.58 -10.09
C ASN A 25 13.22 10.65 -9.17
N THR A 26 14.53 10.63 -9.01
CA THR A 26 15.29 11.80 -8.55
C THR A 26 15.71 12.62 -9.76
N PHE A 27 15.34 13.89 -9.76
CA PHE A 27 15.73 14.86 -10.78
C PHE A 27 16.73 15.84 -10.17
N ASN A 28 17.85 16.03 -10.84
CA ASN A 28 18.87 17.00 -10.46
C ASN A 28 19.42 17.70 -11.70
N GLY A 29 19.78 18.96 -11.56
CA GLY A 29 20.33 19.75 -12.66
C GLY A 29 20.75 21.13 -12.20
N GLU A 30 21.21 21.93 -13.15
CA GLU A 30 21.55 23.33 -12.92
C GLU A 30 20.45 24.20 -13.53
N LEU A 31 19.89 25.11 -12.73
CA LEU A 31 19.12 26.23 -13.26
C LEU A 31 20.12 27.34 -13.59
N SER A 32 20.10 27.84 -14.82
CA SER A 32 21.03 28.85 -15.30
C SER A 32 20.32 29.83 -16.23
N PHE A 33 20.62 31.11 -16.09
CA PHE A 33 20.13 32.16 -16.99
C PHE A 33 21.17 33.27 -17.13
N THR A 34 21.11 33.97 -18.25
CA THR A 34 22.01 35.10 -18.51
C THR A 34 21.48 36.39 -17.90
N THR A 35 22.40 37.25 -17.50
CA THR A 35 22.11 38.57 -16.94
C THR A 35 23.00 39.61 -17.63
N ASN A 36 22.71 40.89 -17.42
CA ASN A 36 23.62 41.98 -17.80
C ASN A 36 24.51 42.44 -16.63
N ASP A 37 24.53 41.66 -15.54
CA ASP A 37 25.44 41.88 -14.41
C ASP A 37 26.79 41.25 -14.75
N THR A 38 27.87 42.01 -14.66
CA THR A 38 29.15 41.64 -15.31
C THR A 38 29.88 40.50 -14.61
N ASP A 39 29.65 40.32 -13.32
CA ASP A 39 30.26 39.34 -12.44
C ASP A 39 29.32 38.15 -12.13
N GLU A 40 28.02 38.29 -12.36
CA GLU A 40 26.99 37.25 -12.17
C GLU A 40 26.31 36.83 -13.48
N ASN A 41 27.10 36.64 -14.55
CA ASN A 41 26.59 36.17 -15.84
C ASN A 41 27.40 34.98 -16.42
N PRO A 42 26.80 33.78 -16.53
CA PRO A 42 25.44 33.44 -16.13
C PRO A 42 25.27 33.39 -14.61
N PHE A 43 24.07 33.66 -14.13
CA PHE A 43 23.69 33.28 -12.77
C PHE A 43 23.17 31.84 -12.82
N ASN A 44 23.73 30.97 -11.99
CA ASN A 44 23.34 29.57 -11.93
C ASN A 44 23.41 29.01 -10.52
N PHE A 45 22.62 27.95 -10.29
CA PHE A 45 22.67 27.17 -9.06
C PHE A 45 22.06 25.78 -9.29
N ALA A 46 22.47 24.82 -8.46
CA ALA A 46 21.94 23.46 -8.50
C ALA A 46 20.50 23.41 -7.96
N VAL A 47 19.65 22.64 -8.63
CA VAL A 47 18.29 22.30 -8.21
C VAL A 47 18.12 20.79 -8.17
N SER A 48 17.35 20.31 -7.20
CA SER A 48 17.02 18.89 -7.07
C SER A 48 15.59 18.71 -6.57
N GLY A 49 14.93 17.67 -7.05
CA GLY A 49 13.62 17.23 -6.58
C GLY A 49 13.48 15.71 -6.67
N VAL A 50 12.65 15.13 -5.81
CA VAL A 50 12.35 13.70 -5.82
C VAL A 50 10.86 13.53 -6.06
N VAL A 51 10.52 12.68 -7.02
CA VAL A 51 9.16 12.21 -7.27
C VAL A 51 9.10 10.76 -6.81
N SER A 52 8.28 10.48 -5.80
CA SER A 52 8.06 9.12 -5.30
C SER A 52 6.96 8.43 -6.10
N PRO A 53 6.98 7.08 -6.21
CA PRO A 53 5.87 6.35 -6.82
C PRO A 53 4.59 6.57 -6.02
N ASN A 54 3.45 6.46 -6.69
CA ASN A 54 2.16 6.45 -6.02
C ASN A 54 2.12 5.30 -4.99
N PRO A 55 1.69 5.57 -3.75
CA PRO A 55 1.50 4.52 -2.77
C PRO A 55 0.48 3.48 -3.26
N VAL A 56 0.81 2.20 -3.11
CA VAL A 56 -0.07 1.07 -3.44
C VAL A 56 -0.10 0.06 -2.28
N PRO A 57 -1.25 -0.57 -1.97
CA PRO A 57 -1.30 -1.68 -1.03
C PRO A 57 -0.68 -2.93 -1.66
N GLU A 58 -0.18 -3.85 -0.82
CA GLU A 58 0.33 -5.16 -1.27
C GLU A 58 -0.02 -6.19 -0.20
N ILE A 59 -0.87 -7.16 -0.54
CA ILE A 59 -1.48 -8.07 0.42
C ILE A 59 -0.76 -9.43 0.46
N SER A 60 -0.59 -9.99 1.65
CA SER A 60 -0.25 -11.41 1.83
C SER A 60 -1.11 -12.02 2.93
N VAL A 61 -1.57 -13.26 2.72
CA VAL A 61 -2.37 -14.00 3.71
C VAL A 61 -1.57 -15.19 4.19
N ILE A 62 -1.35 -15.26 5.50
CA ILE A 62 -0.45 -16.23 6.12
C ILE A 62 -1.20 -17.01 7.18
N GLN A 63 -0.98 -18.32 7.21
CA GLN A 63 -1.36 -19.16 8.34
C GLN A 63 -0.08 -19.70 8.98
N ASN A 64 0.11 -19.40 10.27
CA ASN A 64 1.38 -19.64 10.97
C ASN A 64 2.59 -19.01 10.25
N THR A 65 3.33 -19.80 9.46
CA THR A 65 4.51 -19.38 8.70
C THR A 65 4.36 -19.64 7.19
N THR A 66 3.18 -20.07 6.74
CA THR A 66 2.94 -20.47 5.35
C THR A 66 2.04 -19.46 4.68
N ASN A 67 2.53 -18.87 3.59
CA ASN A 67 1.73 -18.00 2.72
C ASN A 67 0.69 -18.83 1.95
N ILE A 68 -0.55 -18.36 1.97
CA ILE A 68 -1.66 -18.89 1.18
C ILE A 68 -1.72 -18.04 -0.09
N ALA A 69 -1.27 -18.62 -1.20
CA ALA A 69 -1.27 -17.93 -2.49
C ALA A 69 -2.70 -17.63 -2.94
N ASP A 70 -2.93 -16.43 -3.47
CA ASP A 70 -4.21 -16.08 -4.07
C ASP A 70 -4.58 -17.03 -5.23
N ASN A 71 -5.88 -17.31 -5.38
CA ASN A 71 -6.51 -18.19 -6.37
C ASN A 71 -6.04 -19.67 -6.41
N THR A 72 -4.94 -20.03 -5.75
CA THR A 72 -4.28 -21.35 -5.90
C THR A 72 -3.88 -21.98 -4.57
N GLY A 73 -3.75 -21.18 -3.51
CA GLY A 73 -3.46 -21.63 -2.17
C GLY A 73 -4.62 -22.43 -1.59
N THR A 74 -4.28 -23.36 -0.71
CA THR A 74 -5.26 -24.13 0.05
C THR A 74 -4.80 -24.22 1.50
N PHE A 75 -5.76 -24.37 2.40
CA PHE A 75 -5.49 -24.59 3.81
C PHE A 75 -6.43 -25.67 4.36
N ASP A 76 -5.86 -26.65 5.06
CA ASP A 76 -6.59 -27.74 5.68
C ASP A 76 -6.72 -27.51 7.20
N PHE A 77 -7.95 -27.45 7.70
CA PHE A 77 -8.23 -27.36 9.13
C PHE A 77 -7.93 -28.67 9.87
N GLY A 78 -7.71 -29.76 9.13
CA GLY A 78 -7.49 -31.11 9.64
C GLY A 78 -8.79 -31.79 10.05
N THR A 79 -8.66 -32.87 10.81
CA THR A 79 -9.80 -33.62 11.34
C THR A 79 -10.03 -33.30 12.82
N SER A 80 -11.29 -33.37 13.24
CA SER A 80 -11.68 -33.16 14.63
C SER A 80 -12.87 -34.02 15.01
N THR A 81 -13.05 -34.26 16.32
CA THR A 81 -14.22 -34.96 16.84
C THR A 81 -15.40 -34.01 17.01
N VAL A 82 -16.62 -34.55 16.91
CA VAL A 82 -17.85 -33.76 17.10
C VAL A 82 -17.83 -33.08 18.47
N GLY A 83 -18.16 -31.78 18.48
CA GLY A 83 -18.18 -30.95 19.69
C GLY A 83 -16.84 -30.34 20.11
N SER A 84 -15.74 -30.65 19.42
CA SER A 84 -14.43 -30.03 19.68
C SER A 84 -14.31 -28.65 19.05
N VAL A 85 -13.71 -27.69 19.76
CA VAL A 85 -13.44 -26.35 19.19
C VAL A 85 -12.12 -26.38 18.43
N VAL A 86 -12.16 -26.06 17.13
CA VAL A 86 -10.96 -25.89 16.30
C VAL A 86 -10.98 -24.49 15.72
N SER A 87 -10.03 -23.66 16.14
CA SER A 87 -9.86 -22.29 15.64
C SER A 87 -8.47 -22.13 15.03
N LYS A 88 -8.38 -21.35 13.95
CA LYS A 88 -7.13 -21.01 13.26
C LYS A 88 -7.06 -19.51 13.06
N THR A 89 -5.96 -18.92 13.51
CA THR A 89 -5.63 -17.52 13.25
C THR A 89 -4.99 -17.38 11.87
N PHE A 90 -5.52 -16.46 11.08
CA PHE A 90 -4.95 -16.02 9.82
C PHE A 90 -4.41 -14.61 10.00
N THR A 91 -3.22 -14.37 9.45
CA THR A 91 -2.57 -13.07 9.42
C THR A 91 -2.70 -12.50 8.02
N ILE A 92 -3.14 -11.25 7.92
CA ILE A 92 -3.10 -10.46 6.70
C ILE A 92 -1.98 -9.43 6.88
N GLU A 93 -0.99 -9.46 6.00
CA GLU A 93 0.08 -8.47 5.95
C GLU A 93 -0.18 -7.48 4.82
N ASN A 94 0.03 -6.19 5.10
CA ASN A 94 0.11 -5.16 4.10
C ASN A 94 1.59 -4.79 3.89
N ASN A 95 2.23 -5.46 2.94
CA ASN A 95 3.61 -5.23 2.54
C ASN A 95 3.76 -4.00 1.61
N GLY A 96 2.66 -3.29 1.38
CA GLY A 96 2.59 -2.13 0.51
C GLY A 96 3.00 -0.82 1.18
N THR A 97 2.76 0.26 0.45
CA THR A 97 3.06 1.64 0.86
C THR A 97 1.80 2.48 1.08
N ALA A 98 0.62 1.96 0.76
CA ALA A 98 -0.68 2.55 1.07
C ALA A 98 -1.49 1.68 2.04
N ASP A 99 -2.54 2.24 2.64
CA ASP A 99 -3.48 1.48 3.47
C ASP A 99 -4.21 0.42 2.64
N LEU A 100 -4.26 -0.79 3.17
CA LEU A 100 -5.04 -1.91 2.63
C LEU A 100 -6.41 -1.90 3.30
N THR A 101 -7.46 -1.65 2.54
CA THR A 101 -8.85 -1.71 3.02
C THR A 101 -9.47 -3.06 2.67
N LEU A 102 -10.23 -3.62 3.60
CA LEU A 102 -10.76 -4.97 3.55
C LEU A 102 -12.26 -4.95 3.82
N SER A 103 -13.02 -5.73 3.06
CA SER A 103 -14.48 -5.80 3.21
C SER A 103 -15.04 -7.14 2.73
N GLU A 104 -16.33 -7.37 2.95
CA GLU A 104 -17.07 -8.51 2.37
C GLU A 104 -16.46 -9.89 2.64
N LEU A 105 -16.02 -10.15 3.88
CA LEU A 105 -15.56 -11.49 4.27
C LEU A 105 -16.68 -12.51 4.07
N THR A 106 -16.40 -13.51 3.24
CA THR A 106 -17.25 -14.69 3.06
C THR A 106 -16.51 -15.95 3.55
N LEU A 107 -17.25 -16.80 4.26
CA LEU A 107 -16.76 -18.08 4.74
C LEU A 107 -17.62 -19.20 4.16
N PRO A 108 -17.02 -20.32 3.77
CA PRO A 108 -17.78 -21.47 3.28
C PRO A 108 -18.55 -22.13 4.42
N THR A 109 -19.56 -22.92 4.05
CA THR A 109 -20.36 -23.68 5.03
C THR A 109 -19.47 -24.51 5.95
N GLY A 110 -19.74 -24.44 7.25
CA GLY A 110 -18.99 -25.15 8.28
C GLY A 110 -17.82 -24.37 8.86
N LEU A 111 -17.58 -23.13 8.41
CA LEU A 111 -16.65 -22.20 9.02
C LEU A 111 -17.38 -20.95 9.51
N THR A 112 -16.98 -20.45 10.68
CA THR A 112 -17.46 -19.21 11.27
C THR A 112 -16.32 -18.28 11.65
N LEU A 113 -16.57 -16.97 11.60
CA LEU A 113 -15.60 -15.98 12.07
C LEU A 113 -15.64 -15.96 13.59
N ALA A 114 -14.48 -16.18 14.22
CA ALA A 114 -14.27 -15.93 15.62
C ALA A 114 -13.62 -14.55 15.79
N GLY A 115 -14.27 -13.66 16.55
CA GLY A 115 -13.77 -12.29 16.76
C GLY A 115 -14.12 -11.34 15.63
N THR A 116 -13.18 -10.45 15.26
CA THR A 116 -13.40 -9.35 14.32
C THR A 116 -12.52 -9.48 13.10
N PHE A 117 -13.07 -9.20 11.93
CA PHE A 117 -12.30 -9.07 10.69
C PHE A 117 -11.75 -7.63 10.58
N PRO A 118 -10.44 -7.43 10.34
CA PRO A 118 -9.88 -6.10 10.14
C PRO A 118 -10.47 -5.46 8.89
N THR A 119 -10.77 -4.16 8.94
CA THR A 119 -11.31 -3.41 7.79
C THR A 119 -10.29 -2.48 7.14
N VAL A 120 -9.20 -2.16 7.86
CA VAL A 120 -8.05 -1.39 7.34
C VAL A 120 -6.78 -1.91 8.00
N ILE A 121 -5.72 -2.10 7.21
CA ILE A 121 -4.37 -2.42 7.67
C ILE A 121 -3.43 -1.38 7.07
N ALA A 122 -2.78 -0.59 7.93
CA ALA A 122 -1.83 0.43 7.49
C ALA A 122 -0.65 -0.17 6.73
N ALA A 123 0.00 0.62 5.89
CA ALA A 123 1.22 0.22 5.17
C ALA A 123 2.29 -0.34 6.13
N GLY A 124 2.91 -1.47 5.75
CA GLY A 124 3.92 -2.18 6.53
C GLY A 124 3.40 -2.83 7.83
N SER A 125 2.08 -2.87 8.04
CA SER A 125 1.45 -3.47 9.22
C SER A 125 0.73 -4.77 8.89
N GLN A 126 0.26 -5.45 9.94
CA GLN A 126 -0.53 -6.67 9.82
C GLN A 126 -1.80 -6.61 10.67
N GLY A 127 -2.82 -7.35 10.24
CA GLY A 127 -4.02 -7.65 11.01
C GLY A 127 -4.21 -9.16 11.12
N THR A 128 -4.99 -9.60 12.10
CA THR A 128 -5.33 -11.03 12.26
C THR A 128 -6.81 -11.22 12.42
N PHE A 129 -7.31 -12.38 12.02
CA PHE A 129 -8.66 -12.84 12.30
C PHE A 129 -8.67 -14.35 12.54
N ASP A 130 -9.61 -14.82 13.37
CA ASP A 130 -9.72 -16.23 13.70
C ASP A 130 -10.90 -16.85 12.94
N VAL A 131 -10.67 -18.02 12.35
CA VAL A 131 -11.73 -18.81 11.71
C VAL A 131 -11.91 -20.09 12.52
N GLN A 132 -13.15 -20.37 12.90
CA GLN A 132 -13.53 -21.54 13.66
C GLN A 132 -14.23 -22.56 12.75
N LEU A 133 -13.87 -23.83 12.90
CA LEU A 133 -14.57 -24.96 12.29
C LEU A 133 -15.80 -25.34 13.12
N ASP A 134 -16.95 -25.45 12.47
CA ASP A 134 -18.21 -25.87 13.08
C ASP A 134 -18.26 -27.40 13.20
N THR A 135 -17.93 -27.92 14.38
CA THR A 135 -17.87 -29.37 14.65
C THR A 135 -19.16 -29.93 15.26
N ASN A 136 -20.28 -29.19 15.20
CA ASN A 136 -21.56 -29.61 15.81
C ASN A 136 -22.16 -30.86 15.15
N THR A 137 -21.80 -31.11 13.89
CA THR A 137 -22.24 -32.28 13.12
C THR A 137 -21.02 -32.89 12.43
N ALA A 138 -20.90 -34.21 12.45
CA ALA A 138 -19.86 -34.91 11.69
C ALA A 138 -20.09 -34.69 10.18
N ASN A 139 -19.19 -33.97 9.53
CA ASN A 139 -19.24 -33.73 8.09
C ASN A 139 -17.85 -33.37 7.54
N THR A 140 -17.69 -33.43 6.22
CA THR A 140 -16.54 -32.87 5.50
C THR A 140 -16.96 -31.56 4.84
N PHE A 141 -16.23 -30.49 5.13
CA PHE A 141 -16.50 -29.16 4.59
C PHE A 141 -15.42 -28.76 3.60
N ASN A 142 -15.84 -28.29 2.41
CA ASN A 142 -14.96 -27.73 1.39
C ASN A 142 -15.59 -26.44 0.88
N GLY A 143 -14.76 -25.46 0.53
CA GLY A 143 -15.21 -24.23 -0.09
C GLY A 143 -14.13 -23.16 -0.07
N GLU A 144 -14.50 -21.96 -0.49
CA GLU A 144 -13.60 -20.82 -0.63
C GLU A 144 -13.87 -19.80 0.47
N LEU A 145 -12.80 -19.33 1.11
CA LEU A 145 -12.78 -18.11 1.92
C LEU A 145 -12.34 -16.97 1.02
N SER A 146 -13.13 -15.91 0.94
CA SER A 146 -12.78 -14.72 0.14
C SER A 146 -13.20 -13.43 0.83
N PHE A 147 -12.60 -12.32 0.41
CA PHE A 147 -12.92 -10.97 0.84
C PHE A 147 -12.47 -9.97 -0.24
N THR A 148 -13.02 -8.76 -0.22
CA THR A 148 -12.73 -7.70 -1.19
C THR A 148 -11.65 -6.76 -0.67
N THR A 149 -10.76 -6.30 -1.56
CA THR A 149 -9.67 -5.34 -1.27
C THR A 149 -9.64 -4.22 -2.32
N ASN A 150 -9.02 -3.07 -2.00
CA ASN A 150 -8.98 -1.85 -2.84
C ASN A 150 -7.69 -1.67 -3.65
#